data_AF-A0A1H2R1K9-F1
#
_entry.id   AF-A0A1H2R1K9-F1
#
_cell.length_a   1.000
_cell.length_b   1.000
_cell.length_c   1.000
_cell.angle_alpha   90.00
_cell.angle_beta   90.00
_cell.angle_gamma   90.00
#
_symmetry.space_group_name_H-M   'P 1'
#
loop_
_entity.id
_entity.type
_entity.pdbx_description
1 polymer ?
#
loop_
_entity_poly.entity_id
_entity_poly.type
_entity_poly.pdbx_seq_one_letter_code
_entity_poly.pdbx_strand_id
1 'polypeptide(L)'
;MDTYYEHPEYRPFFPNALNASHSIEIMDFDGLALLIQMTDEAVESPQRPDKASLLHWLWNTGVDYLEKNDPDERQRMVITEADLENGKLSTPYENLLKEFDGSGY
;
A
#
# COMPACT_ATOMS: atom_id res chain seq x y z
N MET A 1 -22.23 9.83 2.34
CA MET A 1 -22.62 8.49 2.82
C MET A 1 -21.44 7.60 2.51
N ASP A 2 -20.74 7.21 3.58
CA ASP A 2 -19.46 6.52 3.55
C ASP A 2 -19.65 5.04 3.19
N THR A 3 -19.14 4.63 2.03
CA THR A 3 -19.24 3.29 1.44
C THR A 3 -18.32 2.24 2.09
N TYR A 4 -17.61 2.61 3.17
CA TYR A 4 -16.67 1.73 3.87
C TYR A 4 -17.33 0.50 4.56
N TYR A 5 -18.65 0.42 4.61
CA TYR A 5 -19.38 -0.64 5.33
C TYR A 5 -20.01 -1.73 4.45
N GLU A 6 -19.93 -1.62 3.11
CA GLU A 6 -20.62 -2.56 2.22
C GLU A 6 -19.83 -3.85 1.91
N HIS A 7 -18.56 -3.90 2.30
CA HIS A 7 -17.63 -4.97 1.95
C HIS A 7 -16.81 -5.39 3.17
N PRO A 8 -17.24 -6.41 3.92
CA PRO A 8 -16.54 -6.89 5.11
C PRO A 8 -15.13 -7.45 4.85
N GLU A 9 -14.79 -7.75 3.59
CA GLU A 9 -13.43 -8.03 3.12
C GLU A 9 -12.49 -6.81 3.18
N TYR A 10 -13.03 -5.58 3.16
CA TYR A 10 -12.25 -4.36 3.34
C TYR A 10 -11.93 -4.04 4.80
N ARG A 11 -12.12 -4.98 5.74
CA ARG A 11 -11.72 -4.74 7.13
C ARG A 11 -10.20 -4.62 7.18
N PRO A 12 -9.66 -3.42 7.39
CA PRO A 12 -8.23 -3.29 7.50
C PRO A 12 -7.80 -3.97 8.81
N PHE A 13 -6.92 -4.95 8.70
CA PHE A 13 -6.28 -5.54 9.87
C PHE A 13 -5.18 -4.58 10.33
N PHE A 14 -5.46 -3.82 11.38
CA PHE A 14 -4.51 -2.87 11.97
C PHE A 14 -4.11 -3.32 13.38
N PRO A 15 -3.17 -4.26 13.54
CA PRO A 15 -2.72 -4.63 14.87
C PRO A 15 -1.78 -3.56 15.48
N ASN A 16 -1.14 -2.67 14.70
CA ASN A 16 -0.27 -1.58 15.19
C ASN A 16 0.06 -0.52 14.10
N ALA A 17 -0.92 -0.02 13.35
CA ALA A 17 -0.67 0.98 12.30
C ALA A 17 -0.55 2.40 12.88
N LEU A 18 0.50 2.65 13.66
CA LEU A 18 1.02 3.98 14.00
C LEU A 18 2.47 3.76 14.48
N ASN A 19 3.44 4.26 13.71
CA ASN A 19 4.91 4.29 13.95
C ASN A 19 5.80 3.48 12.97
N ALA A 20 5.44 3.49 11.69
CA ALA A 20 6.33 3.74 10.55
C ALA A 20 5.44 4.37 9.47
N SER A 21 5.57 5.67 9.25
CA SER A 21 4.47 6.62 9.42
C SER A 21 3.16 6.41 8.65
N HIS A 22 3.11 5.76 7.47
CA HIS A 22 1.84 5.36 6.84
C HIS A 22 1.99 4.03 6.10
N SER A 23 1.42 2.96 6.65
CA SER A 23 1.42 1.64 6.02
C SER A 23 0.02 1.03 6.01
N ILE A 24 -0.32 0.39 4.90
CA ILE A 24 -1.56 -0.35 4.70
C ILE A 24 -1.20 -1.79 4.37
N GLU A 25 -1.76 -2.74 5.12
CA GLU A 25 -1.67 -4.16 4.81
C GLU A 25 -2.95 -4.55 4.05
N ILE A 26 -2.76 -5.16 2.89
CA ILE A 26 -3.81 -5.59 1.97
C ILE A 26 -3.73 -7.11 1.93
N MET A 27 -4.78 -7.78 2.40
CA MET A 27 -4.92 -9.23 2.28
C MET A 27 -5.99 -9.52 1.23
N ASP A 28 -5.63 -10.29 0.20
CA ASP A 28 -6.61 -10.81 -0.76
C ASP A 28 -6.98 -12.26 -0.45
N PHE A 29 -8.06 -12.71 -1.09
CA PHE A 29 -8.78 -13.97 -0.94
C PHE A 29 -8.00 -15.19 -1.45
N ASP A 30 -6.76 -15.39 -0.99
CA ASP A 30 -6.02 -16.67 -1.04
C ASP A 30 -4.81 -16.68 -0.08
N GLY A 31 -4.83 -15.82 0.95
CA GLY A 31 -3.76 -15.73 1.95
C GLY A 31 -2.54 -14.90 1.51
N LEU A 32 -2.64 -14.26 0.35
CA LEU A 32 -1.65 -13.31 -0.13
C LEU A 32 -1.80 -11.97 0.59
N ALA A 33 -0.72 -11.55 1.26
CA ALA A 33 -0.67 -10.30 1.99
C ALA A 33 0.36 -9.36 1.35
N LEU A 34 -0.10 -8.26 0.75
CA LEU A 34 0.74 -7.17 0.30
C LEU A 34 0.82 -6.11 1.39
N LEU A 35 2.02 -5.71 1.78
CA LEU A 35 2.24 -4.56 2.65
C LEU A 35 2.67 -3.36 1.81
N ILE A 36 1.88 -2.30 1.79
CA ILE A 36 2.26 -1.02 1.18
C ILE A 36 2.70 -0.05 2.27
N GLN A 37 3.88 0.54 2.11
CA GLN A 37 4.44 1.55 2.99
C GLN A 37 4.73 2.82 2.19
N MET A 38 4.33 3.96 2.71
CA MET A 38 4.76 5.27 2.18
C MET A 38 5.77 5.91 3.12
N THR A 39 6.79 6.56 2.56
CA THR A 39 7.71 7.40 3.35
C THR A 39 7.04 8.71 3.75
N ASP A 40 7.57 9.37 4.78
CA ASP A 40 7.05 10.66 5.26
C ASP A 40 7.09 11.73 4.17
N GLU A 41 8.15 11.76 3.36
CA GLU A 41 8.28 12.70 2.24
C GLU A 41 7.19 12.45 1.18
N ALA A 42 6.87 11.19 0.88
CA ALA A 42 5.79 10.84 -0.03
C ALA A 42 4.42 11.29 0.51
N VAL A 43 4.23 11.17 1.83
CA VAL A 43 3.02 11.59 2.54
C VAL A 43 2.92 13.11 2.67
N GLU A 44 4.02 13.85 2.57
CA GLU A 44 4.02 15.31 2.59
C GLU A 44 4.15 15.94 1.20
N SER A 45 4.46 15.13 0.17
CA SER A 45 4.66 15.58 -1.20
C SER A 45 3.43 16.27 -1.79
N PRO A 46 3.55 17.41 -2.48
CA PRO A 46 2.43 18.01 -3.21
C PRO A 46 1.91 17.14 -4.36
N GLN A 47 2.65 16.10 -4.74
CA GLN A 47 2.30 15.19 -5.83
C GLN A 47 1.41 14.03 -5.38
N ARG A 48 1.13 13.90 -4.07
CA ARG A 48 0.32 12.81 -3.53
C ARG A 48 -1.18 13.01 -3.77
N PRO A 49 -2.00 11.94 -3.67
CA PRO A 49 -3.45 12.06 -3.55
C PRO A 49 -3.84 12.87 -2.31
N ASP A 50 -4.98 13.56 -2.33
CA ASP A 50 -5.40 14.34 -1.18
C ASP A 50 -5.46 13.49 0.11
N LYS A 51 -5.23 14.14 1.25
CA LYS A 51 -5.09 13.45 2.55
C LYS A 51 -6.32 12.62 2.92
N ALA A 52 -7.52 13.03 2.50
CA ALA A 52 -8.75 12.31 2.81
C ALA A 52 -8.89 11.04 1.96
N SER A 53 -8.31 11.01 0.75
CA SER A 53 -8.39 9.91 -0.20
C SER A 53 -7.19 8.96 -0.17
N LEU A 54 -6.12 9.28 0.57
CA LEU A 54 -4.85 8.56 0.53
C LEU A 54 -4.98 7.05 0.81
N LEU A 55 -5.78 6.67 1.82
CA LEU A 55 -5.96 5.25 2.18
C LEU A 55 -6.66 4.46 1.06
N HIS A 56 -7.67 5.06 0.43
CA HIS A 56 -8.39 4.42 -0.67
C HIS A 56 -7.48 4.31 -1.91
N TRP A 57 -6.66 5.33 -2.17
CA TRP A 57 -5.66 5.25 -3.23
C TRP A 57 -4.64 4.14 -3.00
N LEU A 58 -4.12 4.00 -1.78
CA LEU A 58 -3.19 2.92 -1.41
C LEU A 58 -3.83 1.54 -1.56
N TRP A 59 -5.08 1.39 -1.13
CA TRP A 59 -5.83 0.14 -1.30
C TRP A 59 -5.96 -0.23 -2.77
N ASN A 60 -6.48 0.68 -3.61
CA ASN A 60 -6.68 0.43 -5.04
C ASN A 60 -5.35 0.12 -5.73
N THR A 61 -4.28 0.83 -5.36
CA THR A 61 -2.92 0.56 -5.86
C THR A 61 -2.48 -0.88 -5.58
N GLY A 62 -2.76 -1.39 -4.38
CA GLY A 62 -2.39 -2.75 -4.01
C GLY A 62 -3.26 -3.83 -4.61
N VAL A 63 -4.58 -3.60 -4.69
CA VAL A 63 -5.49 -4.51 -5.41
C VAL A 63 -5.07 -4.60 -6.87
N ASP A 64 -4.83 -3.46 -7.53
CA ASP A 64 -4.33 -3.41 -8.91
C ASP A 64 -3.01 -4.20 -9.08
N TYR A 65 -2.13 -4.18 -8.07
CA TYR A 65 -0.89 -4.95 -8.10
C TYR A 65 -1.16 -6.45 -7.98
N LEU A 66 -1.97 -6.86 -7.01
CA LEU A 66 -2.29 -8.27 -6.75
C LEU A 66 -2.99 -8.90 -7.97
N GLU A 67 -3.99 -8.23 -8.53
CA GLU A 67 -4.71 -8.70 -9.72
C GLU A 67 -3.81 -8.85 -10.96
N LYS A 68 -2.79 -7.99 -11.10
CA LYS A 68 -1.90 -7.99 -12.28
C LYS A 68 -0.74 -8.97 -12.17
N ASN A 69 -0.23 -9.18 -10.97
CA ASN A 69 1.04 -9.89 -10.76
C ASN A 69 0.86 -11.26 -10.13
N ASP A 70 -0.29 -11.53 -9.48
CA ASP A 70 -0.61 -12.78 -8.79
C ASP A 70 0.59 -13.34 -8.00
N PRO A 71 1.13 -12.56 -7.03
CA PRO A 71 2.37 -12.92 -6.40
C PRO A 71 2.20 -14.17 -5.52
N ASP A 72 3.00 -15.21 -5.75
CA ASP A 72 2.95 -16.47 -4.98
C ASP A 72 3.34 -16.31 -3.49
N GLU A 73 3.98 -15.20 -3.13
CA GLU A 73 4.51 -14.94 -1.79
C GLU A 73 4.14 -13.54 -1.30
N ARG A 74 4.18 -13.36 0.03
CA ARG A 74 3.98 -12.05 0.69
C ARG A 74 4.94 -11.00 0.12
N GLN A 75 4.42 -9.84 -0.27
CA GLN A 75 5.20 -8.74 -0.86
C GLN A 75 5.19 -7.48 0.01
N ARG A 76 6.25 -6.67 -0.12
CA ARG A 76 6.35 -5.35 0.51
C ARG A 76 6.68 -4.30 -0.53
N MET A 77 5.76 -3.36 -0.73
CA MET A 77 5.95 -2.20 -1.60
C MET A 77 6.27 -0.97 -0.77
N VAL A 78 7.32 -0.25 -1.15
CA VAL A 78 7.70 1.03 -0.53
C VAL A 78 7.57 2.13 -1.56
N ILE A 79 6.74 3.13 -1.27
CA ILE A 79 6.46 4.29 -2.10
C ILE A 79 7.15 5.51 -1.48
N THR A 80 8.05 6.12 -2.25
CA THR A 80 8.78 7.35 -1.89
C THR A 80 8.21 8.54 -2.68
N GLU A 81 8.62 9.76 -2.34
CA GLU A 81 8.22 10.95 -3.11
C GLU A 81 8.60 10.85 -4.60
N ALA A 82 9.74 10.23 -4.91
CA ALA A 82 10.21 10.07 -6.29
C ALA A 82 9.31 9.15 -7.13
N ASP A 83 8.54 8.28 -6.47
CA ASP A 83 7.63 7.34 -7.13
C ASP A 83 6.26 7.96 -7.43
N LEU A 84 6.03 9.21 -6.99
CA LEU A 84 4.77 9.92 -7.15
C LEU A 84 4.85 10.95 -8.27
N GLU A 85 3.85 10.94 -9.14
CA GLU A 85 3.62 11.97 -10.15
C GLU A 85 2.12 12.24 -10.30
N ASN A 86 1.70 13.48 -10.03
CA ASN A 86 0.30 13.93 -10.20
C ASN A 86 -0.77 13.01 -9.57
N GLY A 87 -0.54 12.52 -8.34
CA GLY A 87 -1.45 11.66 -7.59
C GLY A 87 -1.45 10.21 -8.06
N LYS A 88 -0.41 9.78 -8.80
CA LYS A 88 -0.25 8.43 -9.34
C LYS A 88 1.16 7.92 -9.11
N LEU A 89 1.32 6.60 -9.21
CA LEU A 89 2.64 5.99 -9.27
C LEU A 89 3.24 6.18 -10.66
N SER A 90 4.43 6.76 -10.71
CA SER A 90 5.26 6.85 -11.93
C SER A 90 6.20 5.63 -12.05
N THR A 91 6.62 5.08 -10.91
CA THR A 91 7.51 3.90 -10.84
C THR A 91 6.71 2.59 -11.01
N PRO A 92 7.18 1.65 -11.86
CA PRO A 92 6.59 0.32 -11.98
C PRO A 92 6.59 -0.46 -10.66
N TYR A 93 5.55 -1.27 -10.44
CA TYR A 93 5.36 -1.99 -9.18
C TYR A 93 6.55 -2.88 -8.77
N GLU A 94 7.17 -3.58 -9.73
CA GLU A 94 8.36 -4.42 -9.49
C GLU A 94 9.55 -3.66 -8.87
N ASN A 95 9.68 -2.37 -9.15
CA ASN A 95 10.76 -1.54 -8.63
C ASN A 95 10.45 -0.98 -7.23
N LEU A 96 9.17 -0.97 -6.86
CA LEU A 96 8.69 -0.60 -5.53
C LEU A 96 8.84 -1.74 -4.53
N LEU A 97 9.01 -2.98 -5.01
CA LEU A 97 9.22 -4.14 -4.15
C LEU A 97 10.52 -4.02 -3.39
N LYS A 98 10.44 -4.23 -2.08
CA LYS A 98 11.57 -4.37 -1.19
C LYS A 98 11.48 -5.73 -0.55
N GLU A 99 12.60 -6.43 -0.48
CA GLU A 99 12.70 -7.64 0.34
C GLU A 99 12.17 -7.31 1.73
N PHE A 100 11.36 -8.18 2.34
CA PHE A 100 11.17 -8.10 3.78
C PHE A 100 12.56 -8.22 4.36
N ASP A 101 12.99 -7.22 5.13
CA ASP A 101 14.31 -7.28 5.75
C ASP A 101 14.27 -8.46 6.71
N GLY A 102 14.74 -9.59 6.22
CA GLY A 102 14.96 -10.80 6.97
C GLY A 102 16.10 -10.50 7.91
N SER A 103 15.80 -9.77 8.97
CA SER A 103 16.51 -9.95 10.22
C SER A 103 16.25 -11.39 10.63
N GLY A 104 17.12 -12.28 10.12
CA GLY A 104 17.45 -13.48 10.84
C GLY A 104 17.78 -13.09 12.28
N TYR A 105 17.42 -14.00 13.18
CA TYR A 105 17.40 -13.93 14.65
C TYR A 105 16.04 -13.61 15.28
#